data_AF-U5EXT9-F1
#
_entry.id   AF-U5EXT9-F1
#
_cell.length_a   1.000
_cell.length_b   1.000
_cell.length_c   1.000
_cell.angle_alpha   90.00
_cell.angle_beta   90.00
_cell.angle_gamma   90.00
#
_symmetry.space_group_name_H-M   'P 1'
#
loop_
_entity.id
_entity.type
_entity.pdbx_description
1 polymer ?
#
loop_
_entity_poly.entity_id
_entity_poly.type
_entity_poly.pdbx_seq_one_letter_code
_entity_poly.pdbx_strand_id
1 'polypeptide(L)'
;MSDDHDDLISPNNQEDDELTLPRASINKIIKELIPNLRVANESRELLLNCCTEFIHLISSEANEVCNQKNKKTINAEHVLEALDRLGFKDYKQDAEQVLNDCKQVAAKRRRQSTRLENLGIPEEELLRQQQELFAKAREEQAKEEQQQWFNLQTANIQMPQTQETDDDDEY
;
A
#
# COMPACT_ATOMS: atom_id res chain seq x y z
N MET A 1 47.64 -40.69 -2.14
CA MET A 1 47.30 -39.24 -2.14
C MET A 1 46.60 -39.02 -3.46
N SER A 2 45.28 -39.08 -3.40
CA SER A 2 44.40 -38.98 -4.56
C SER A 2 43.66 -37.66 -4.42
N ASP A 3 43.82 -36.79 -5.42
CA ASP A 3 42.95 -35.64 -5.65
C ASP A 3 41.56 -36.17 -5.99
N ASP A 4 40.58 -35.86 -5.16
CA ASP A 4 39.16 -36.01 -5.47
C ASP A 4 38.55 -34.61 -5.53
N HIS A 5 38.27 -34.18 -6.75
CA HIS A 5 37.40 -33.08 -7.10
C HIS A 5 35.96 -33.59 -6.88
N ASP A 6 35.20 -33.03 -5.93
CA ASP A 6 33.75 -33.14 -6.01
C ASP A 6 33.04 -31.90 -5.45
N ASP A 7 32.02 -31.52 -6.20
CA ASP A 7 31.28 -30.28 -6.23
C ASP A 7 30.48 -30.02 -4.94
N LEU A 8 30.88 -29.01 -4.17
CA LEU A 8 29.98 -28.35 -3.22
C LEU A 8 29.54 -27.00 -3.77
N ILE A 9 28.59 -27.10 -4.71
CA ILE A 9 27.36 -26.30 -4.76
C ILE A 9 27.60 -24.80 -4.52
N SER A 10 27.77 -24.07 -5.62
CA SER A 10 27.53 -22.62 -5.64
C SER A 10 26.19 -22.34 -4.94
N PRO A 11 26.15 -21.45 -3.93
CA PRO A 11 24.89 -21.05 -3.37
C PRO A 11 24.21 -20.19 -4.46
N ASN A 12 23.28 -20.83 -5.16
CA ASN A 12 22.02 -20.25 -5.61
C ASN A 12 22.09 -18.76 -6.01
N ASN A 13 22.38 -18.48 -7.29
CA ASN A 13 22.12 -17.19 -7.95
C ASN A 13 20.60 -16.91 -8.04
N GLN A 14 19.89 -16.92 -6.90
CA GLN A 14 18.46 -16.64 -6.76
C GLN A 14 18.18 -15.47 -5.81
N GLU A 15 19.21 -14.74 -5.37
CA GLU A 15 19.06 -13.53 -4.53
C GLU A 15 18.85 -12.24 -5.36
N ASP A 16 19.00 -12.32 -6.68
CA ASP A 16 18.81 -11.20 -7.62
C ASP A 16 17.41 -11.20 -8.27
N ASP A 17 16.35 -11.40 -7.48
CA ASP A 17 15.16 -10.57 -7.73
C ASP A 17 15.53 -9.15 -7.30
N GLU A 18 16.42 -8.54 -8.10
CA GLU A 18 17.02 -7.23 -7.89
C GLU A 18 15.86 -6.26 -7.60
N LEU A 19 15.83 -5.73 -6.37
CA LEU A 19 14.82 -4.79 -5.90
C LEU A 19 14.90 -3.53 -6.76
N THR A 20 14.25 -3.59 -7.90
CA THR A 20 14.25 -2.55 -8.94
C THR A 20 12.97 -1.73 -8.83
N LEU A 21 13.06 -0.49 -9.27
CA LEU A 21 11.89 0.37 -9.35
C LEU A 21 10.88 -0.21 -10.36
N PRO A 22 9.56 0.02 -10.19
CA PRO A 22 8.59 -0.44 -11.17
C PRO A 22 8.90 0.13 -12.57
N ARG A 23 9.05 -0.76 -13.56
CA ARG A 23 9.33 -0.41 -14.96
C ARG A 23 8.37 0.66 -15.49
N ALA A 24 7.09 0.58 -15.09
CA ALA A 24 6.06 1.55 -15.45
C ALA A 24 6.38 2.97 -14.97
N SER A 25 6.95 3.13 -13.77
CA SER A 25 7.33 4.43 -13.21
C SER A 25 8.47 5.06 -14.00
N ILE A 26 9.52 4.28 -14.31
CA ILE A 26 10.64 4.75 -15.13
C ILE A 26 10.17 5.12 -16.54
N ASN A 27 9.34 4.27 -17.15
CA ASN A 27 8.76 4.54 -18.48
C ASN A 27 7.91 5.81 -18.51
N LYS A 28 7.19 6.10 -17.42
CA LYS A 28 6.41 7.33 -17.28
C LYS A 28 7.32 8.56 -17.23
N ILE A 29 8.36 8.54 -16.38
CA ILE A 29 9.35 9.63 -16.28
C ILE A 29 10.04 9.88 -17.63
N ILE A 30 10.48 8.82 -18.31
CA ILE A 30 11.10 8.93 -19.64
C ILE A 30 10.16 9.64 -20.63
N LYS A 31 8.88 9.24 -20.69
CA LYS A 31 7.90 9.87 -21.60
C LYS A 31 7.59 11.32 -21.24
N GLU A 32 7.60 11.67 -19.96
CA GLU A 32 7.39 13.05 -19.51
C GLU A 32 8.56 13.95 -19.90
N LEU A 33 9.80 13.45 -19.81
CA LEU A 33 11.00 14.21 -20.17
C LEU A 33 11.24 14.29 -21.68
N ILE A 34 10.96 13.22 -22.43
CA ILE A 34 11.19 13.12 -23.88
C ILE A 34 9.97 12.54 -24.62
N PRO A 35 8.88 13.33 -24.75
CA PRO A 35 7.57 12.82 -25.20
C PRO A 35 7.54 12.30 -26.64
N ASN A 36 8.37 12.86 -27.53
CA ASN A 36 8.33 12.60 -28.97
C ASN A 36 9.43 11.64 -29.46
N LEU A 37 10.24 11.08 -28.55
CA LEU A 37 11.39 10.27 -28.92
C LEU A 37 11.17 8.79 -28.57
N ARG A 38 11.52 7.90 -29.51
CA ARG A 38 11.53 6.47 -29.26
C ARG A 38 12.83 6.07 -28.56
N VAL A 39 12.73 5.69 -27.29
CA VAL A 39 13.84 5.07 -26.55
C VAL A 39 13.91 3.57 -26.88
N ALA A 40 15.10 2.98 -26.92
CA ALA A 40 15.27 1.54 -27.10
C ALA A 40 14.96 0.77 -25.81
N ASN A 41 14.59 -0.50 -25.90
CA ASN A 41 14.31 -1.31 -24.69
C ASN A 41 15.58 -1.48 -23.84
N GLU A 42 16.71 -1.77 -24.46
CA GLU A 42 18.01 -1.88 -23.76
C GLU A 42 18.36 -0.60 -23.00
N SER A 43 18.08 0.58 -23.56
CA SER A 43 18.31 1.85 -22.85
C SER A 43 17.37 2.04 -21.66
N ARG A 44 16.14 1.50 -21.71
CA ARG A 44 15.22 1.53 -20.56
C ARG A 44 15.69 0.60 -19.45
N GLU A 45 16.19 -0.58 -19.80
CA GLU A 45 16.81 -1.50 -18.84
C GLU A 45 18.04 -0.88 -18.20
N LEU A 46 18.91 -0.25 -18.99
CA LEU A 46 20.09 0.45 -18.46
C LEU A 46 19.69 1.56 -17.48
N LEU A 47 18.69 2.38 -17.82
CA LEU A 47 18.20 3.42 -16.92
C LEU A 47 17.65 2.84 -15.61
N LEU A 48 16.96 1.71 -15.67
CA LEU A 48 16.46 1.03 -14.48
C LEU A 48 17.62 0.63 -13.55
N ASN A 49 18.66 0.01 -14.11
CA ASN A 49 19.84 -0.40 -13.36
C ASN A 49 20.57 0.81 -12.78
N CYS A 50 20.71 1.90 -13.55
CA CYS A 50 21.29 3.15 -13.06
C CYS A 50 20.47 3.76 -11.91
N CYS A 51 19.14 3.63 -11.90
CA CYS A 51 18.33 4.09 -10.78
C CYS A 51 18.61 3.28 -9.50
N THR A 52 18.74 1.95 -9.62
CA THR A 52 19.11 1.08 -8.49
C THR A 52 20.51 1.43 -7.97
N GLU A 53 21.48 1.54 -8.87
CA GLU A 53 22.85 1.94 -8.52
C GLU A 53 22.89 3.33 -7.87
N PHE A 54 22.10 4.29 -8.35
CA PHE A 54 21.99 5.62 -7.76
C PHE A 54 21.50 5.55 -6.30
N ILE A 55 20.49 4.73 -6.01
CA ILE A 55 20.02 4.52 -4.64
C ILE A 55 21.14 3.95 -3.76
N HIS A 56 21.89 2.97 -4.26
CA HIS A 56 23.02 2.39 -3.52
C HIS A 56 24.16 3.38 -3.30
N LEU A 57 24.50 4.20 -4.30
CA LEU A 57 25.51 5.24 -4.21
C LEU A 57 25.16 6.25 -3.12
N ILE A 58 23.96 6.84 -3.17
CA ILE A 58 23.50 7.81 -2.17
C ILE A 58 23.44 7.17 -0.78
N SER A 59 22.92 5.95 -0.68
CA SER A 59 22.78 5.25 0.61
C SER A 59 24.14 4.95 1.24
N SER A 60 25.13 4.56 0.44
CA SER A 60 26.49 4.26 0.90
C SER A 60 27.19 5.52 1.42
N GLU A 61 27.13 6.62 0.67
CA GLU A 61 27.71 7.90 1.10
C GLU A 61 26.99 8.45 2.34
N ALA A 62 25.65 8.40 2.37
CA ALA A 62 24.88 8.85 3.53
C ALA A 62 25.18 8.01 4.79
N ASN A 63 25.44 6.71 4.63
CA ASN A 63 25.90 5.84 5.71
C ASN A 63 27.30 6.25 6.19
N GLU A 64 28.21 6.59 5.29
CA GLU A 64 29.54 7.09 5.67
C GLU A 64 29.43 8.41 6.44
N VAL A 65 28.65 9.38 5.96
CA VAL A 65 28.37 10.64 6.68
C VAL A 65 27.78 10.36 8.07
N CYS A 66 26.84 9.43 8.17
CA CYS A 66 26.21 9.03 9.43
C CYS A 66 27.26 8.51 10.44
N ASN A 67 28.14 7.63 9.98
CA ASN A 67 29.20 7.04 10.80
C ASN A 67 30.23 8.09 11.21
N GLN A 68 30.65 8.98 10.30
CA GLN A 68 31.54 10.10 10.60
C GLN A 68 30.96 11.04 11.67
N LYS A 69 29.63 11.20 11.71
CA LYS A 69 28.91 11.97 12.74
C LYS A 69 28.61 11.17 14.02
N ASN A 70 29.16 9.96 14.15
CA ASN A 70 28.94 9.05 15.29
C ASN A 70 27.45 8.77 15.56
N LYS A 71 26.65 8.66 14.50
CA LYS A 71 25.22 8.28 14.58
C LYS A 71 25.02 6.85 14.09
N LYS A 72 24.01 6.18 14.62
CA LYS A 72 23.63 4.79 14.24
C LYS A 72 22.43 4.73 13.31
N THR A 73 21.80 5.86 13.02
CA THR A 73 20.60 5.97 12.20
C THR A 73 20.80 7.04 11.16
N ILE A 74 20.61 6.66 9.89
CA ILE A 74 20.70 7.60 8.78
C ILE A 74 19.50 8.56 8.85
N ASN A 75 19.79 9.84 9.04
CA ASN A 75 18.82 10.92 9.06
C ASN A 75 18.86 11.69 7.72
N ALA A 76 17.83 12.50 7.48
CA ALA A 76 17.76 13.34 6.27
C ALA A 76 19.00 14.24 6.08
N GLU A 77 19.56 14.76 7.18
CA GLU A 77 20.79 15.58 7.14
C GLU A 77 22.02 14.84 6.61
N HIS A 78 22.07 13.51 6.75
CA HIS A 78 23.16 12.69 6.21
C HIS A 78 23.00 12.52 4.69
N VAL A 79 21.75 12.35 4.22
CA VAL A 79 21.43 12.26 2.79
C VAL A 79 21.69 13.59 2.07
N LEU A 80 21.29 14.71 2.69
CA LEU A 80 21.54 16.05 2.12
C LEU A 80 23.03 16.37 2.00
N GLU A 81 23.84 15.96 2.99
CA GLU A 81 25.30 16.10 2.94
C GLU A 81 25.92 15.15 1.90
N ALA A 82 25.41 13.92 1.77
CA ALA A 82 25.87 12.98 0.74
C ALA A 82 25.66 13.53 -0.67
N LEU A 83 24.52 14.19 -0.93
CA LEU A 83 24.26 14.88 -2.20
C LEU A 83 25.32 15.96 -2.47
N ASP A 84 25.71 16.76 -1.47
CA ASP A 84 26.76 17.76 -1.63
C ASP A 84 28.13 17.14 -1.94
N ARG A 85 28.50 16.06 -1.24
CA ARG A 85 29.79 15.37 -1.41
C ARG A 85 29.93 14.70 -2.77
N LEU A 86 28.86 14.10 -3.26
CA LEU A 86 28.81 13.44 -4.57
C LEU A 86 28.65 14.43 -5.74
N GLY A 87 28.49 15.72 -5.45
CA GLY A 87 28.39 16.77 -6.48
C GLY A 87 26.96 17.00 -7.01
N PHE A 88 25.93 16.45 -6.37
CA PHE A 88 24.52 16.62 -6.73
C PHE A 88 23.86 17.83 -6.04
N LYS A 89 24.56 18.96 -5.97
CA LYS A 89 24.11 20.16 -5.26
C LYS A 89 22.77 20.68 -5.76
N ASP A 90 22.52 20.57 -7.06
CA ASP A 90 21.28 21.02 -7.69
C ASP A 90 20.05 20.22 -7.22
N TYR A 91 20.24 18.98 -6.74
CA TYR A 91 19.15 18.14 -6.22
C TYR A 91 18.81 18.44 -4.76
N LYS A 92 19.73 19.10 -4.03
CA LYS A 92 19.59 19.33 -2.60
C LYS A 92 18.38 20.21 -2.29
N GLN A 93 18.14 21.24 -3.08
CA GLN A 93 17.00 22.15 -2.89
C GLN A 93 15.67 21.40 -2.97
N ASP A 94 15.49 20.56 -3.98
CA ASP A 94 14.27 19.74 -4.14
C ASP A 94 14.14 18.73 -3.00
N ALA A 95 15.24 18.10 -2.58
CA ALA A 95 15.25 17.17 -1.45
C ALA A 95 14.86 17.86 -0.13
N GLU A 96 15.30 19.09 0.11
CA GLU A 96 14.92 19.88 1.29
C GLU A 96 13.43 20.23 1.29
N GLN A 97 12.86 20.56 0.12
CA GLN A 97 11.43 20.79 -0.02
C GLN A 97 10.62 19.54 0.32
N VAL A 98 10.99 18.38 -0.24
CA VAL A 98 10.35 17.09 0.06
C VAL A 98 10.48 16.74 1.55
N LEU A 99 11.62 17.02 2.18
CA LEU A 99 11.81 16.82 3.62
C LEU A 99 10.84 17.68 4.44
N ASN A 100 10.64 18.94 4.05
CA ASN A 100 9.72 19.83 4.73
C ASN A 100 8.27 19.34 4.62
N ASP A 101 7.85 18.88 3.43
CA ASP A 101 6.52 18.32 3.22
C ASP A 101 6.31 17.03 4.04
N CYS A 102 7.31 16.14 4.07
CA CYS A 102 7.30 14.95 4.92
C CYS A 102 7.13 15.30 6.41
N LYS A 103 7.82 16.33 6.90
CA LYS A 103 7.69 16.82 8.28
C LYS A 103 6.28 17.33 8.57
N GLN A 104 5.68 18.06 7.64
CA GLN A 104 4.31 18.56 7.78
C GLN A 104 3.28 17.42 7.84
N VAL A 105 3.41 16.44 6.95
CA VAL A 105 2.55 15.24 6.93
C VAL A 105 2.68 14.45 8.24
N ALA A 106 3.92 14.22 8.70
CA ALA A 106 4.16 13.53 9.97
C ALA A 106 3.60 14.31 11.17
N ALA A 107 3.70 15.65 11.17
CA ALA A 107 3.11 16.49 12.20
C ALA A 107 1.57 16.42 12.20
N LYS A 108 0.93 16.45 11.01
CA LYS A 108 -0.52 16.31 10.87
C LYS A 108 -1.00 14.96 11.40
N ARG A 109 -0.30 13.86 11.05
CA ARG A 109 -0.63 12.51 11.53
C ARG A 109 -0.52 12.42 13.06
N ARG A 110 0.54 12.97 13.65
CA ARG A 110 0.68 13.03 15.12
C ARG A 110 -0.47 13.78 15.77
N ARG A 111 -0.85 14.96 15.26
CA ARG A 111 -1.99 15.74 15.78
C ARG A 111 -3.31 14.96 15.70
N GLN A 112 -3.53 14.21 14.62
CA GLN A 112 -4.72 13.35 14.47
C GLN A 112 -4.74 12.22 15.50
N SER A 113 -3.60 11.54 15.72
CA SER A 113 -3.49 10.51 16.77
C SER A 113 -3.76 11.08 18.16
N THR A 114 -3.11 12.19 18.51
CA THR A 114 -3.30 12.86 19.81
C THR A 114 -4.73 13.34 20.00
N ARG A 115 -5.43 13.76 18.93
CA ARG A 115 -6.85 14.13 19.01
C ARG A 115 -7.73 12.92 19.32
N LEU A 116 -7.42 11.75 18.74
CA LEU A 116 -8.17 10.50 19.01
C LEU A 116 -7.97 10.04 20.46
N GLU A 117 -6.76 10.18 21.00
CA GLU A 117 -6.44 9.83 22.39
C GLU A 117 -7.05 10.82 23.41
N ASN A 118 -7.28 12.08 23.01
CA ASN A 118 -7.82 13.14 23.88
C ASN A 118 -9.24 13.56 23.51
N LEU A 119 -10.09 12.64 23.06
CA LEU A 119 -11.48 12.94 22.67
C LEU A 119 -12.33 13.52 23.81
N GLY A 120 -11.87 13.43 25.06
CA GLY A 120 -12.57 13.97 26.24
C GLY A 120 -13.82 13.18 26.64
N ILE A 121 -14.23 12.20 25.84
CA ILE A 121 -15.27 11.23 26.16
C ILE A 121 -14.56 10.00 26.76
N PRO A 122 -14.91 9.57 27.98
CA PRO A 122 -14.33 8.38 28.58
C PRO A 122 -14.63 7.15 27.72
N GLU A 123 -13.69 6.20 27.67
CA GLU A 123 -13.79 4.97 26.87
C GLU A 123 -15.07 4.17 27.18
N GLU A 124 -15.51 4.19 28.43
CA GLU A 124 -16.75 3.55 28.88
C GLU A 124 -18.00 4.13 28.18
N GLU A 125 -18.08 5.45 28.04
CA GLU A 125 -19.22 6.10 27.37
C GLU A 125 -19.18 5.87 25.85
N LEU A 126 -17.98 5.83 25.25
CA LEU A 126 -17.83 5.44 23.84
C LEU A 126 -18.26 4.00 23.60
N LEU A 127 -17.89 3.06 24.48
CA LEU A 127 -18.30 1.66 24.40
C LEU A 127 -19.82 1.53 24.55
N ARG A 128 -20.43 2.26 25.48
CA ARG A 128 -21.88 2.27 25.66
C ARG A 128 -22.61 2.72 24.40
N GLN A 129 -22.17 3.83 23.79
CA GLN A 129 -22.73 4.34 22.53
C GLN A 129 -22.58 3.33 21.39
N GLN A 130 -21.41 2.69 21.26
CA GLN A 130 -21.18 1.64 20.26
C GLN A 130 -22.13 0.46 20.45
N GLN A 131 -22.31 -0.02 21.69
CA GLN A 131 -23.21 -1.13 22.00
C GLN A 131 -24.67 -0.81 21.70
N GLU A 132 -25.11 0.42 22.01
CA GLU A 132 -26.46 0.89 21.70
C GLU A 132 -26.72 0.92 20.19
N LEU A 133 -25.77 1.42 19.40
CA LEU A 133 -25.83 1.39 17.93
C LEU A 133 -25.92 -0.04 17.39
N PHE A 134 -25.12 -0.96 17.92
CA PHE A 134 -25.18 -2.37 17.52
C PHE A 134 -26.50 -3.05 17.91
N ALA A 135 -27.05 -2.74 19.08
CA ALA A 135 -28.34 -3.27 19.50
C ALA A 135 -29.47 -2.79 18.58
N LYS A 136 -29.48 -1.49 18.25
CA LYS A 136 -30.47 -0.90 17.34
C LYS A 136 -30.39 -1.51 15.94
N ALA A 137 -29.18 -1.68 15.39
CA ALA A 137 -28.99 -2.31 14.08
C ALA A 137 -29.51 -3.76 14.04
N ARG A 138 -29.27 -4.54 15.11
CA ARG A 138 -29.80 -5.91 15.22
C ARG A 138 -31.32 -5.95 15.28
N GLU A 139 -31.94 -5.02 16.01
CA GLU A 139 -33.40 -4.95 16.12
C GLU A 139 -34.04 -4.58 14.78
N GLU A 140 -33.45 -3.64 14.05
CA GLU A 140 -33.91 -3.23 12.72
C GLU A 140 -33.83 -4.38 11.72
N GLN A 141 -32.69 -5.10 11.68
CA GLN A 141 -32.55 -6.30 10.86
C GLN A 141 -33.59 -7.38 11.22
N ALA A 142 -33.79 -7.65 12.50
CA ALA A 142 -34.79 -8.63 12.94
C ALA A 142 -36.22 -8.21 12.53
N LYS A 143 -36.54 -6.91 12.59
CA LYS A 143 -37.83 -6.37 12.12
C LYS A 143 -37.99 -6.51 10.61
N GLU A 144 -36.95 -6.20 9.84
CA GLU A 144 -36.97 -6.36 8.38
C GLU A 144 -37.12 -7.84 7.99
N GLU A 145 -36.36 -8.74 8.61
CA GLU A 145 -36.49 -10.19 8.40
C GLU A 145 -37.89 -10.67 8.74
N GLN A 146 -38.46 -10.20 9.86
CA GLN A 146 -39.82 -10.57 10.27
C GLN A 146 -40.87 -10.04 9.28
N GLN A 147 -40.72 -8.81 8.79
CA GLN A 147 -41.60 -8.24 7.76
C GLN A 147 -41.48 -9.00 6.44
N GLN A 148 -40.27 -9.34 6.00
CA GLN A 148 -40.03 -10.13 4.80
C GLN A 148 -40.63 -11.53 4.93
N TRP A 149 -40.46 -12.18 6.08
CA TRP A 149 -41.05 -13.48 6.35
C TRP A 149 -42.58 -13.44 6.30
N PHE A 150 -43.20 -12.41 6.90
CA PHE A 150 -44.65 -12.22 6.83
C PHE A 150 -45.15 -11.96 5.41
N ASN A 151 -44.43 -11.13 4.63
CA ASN A 151 -44.75 -10.86 3.23
C ASN A 151 -44.64 -12.13 2.37
N LEU A 152 -43.62 -12.96 2.61
CA LEU A 152 -43.43 -14.22 1.88
C LEU A 152 -44.53 -15.23 2.22
N GLN A 153 -44.92 -15.34 3.49
CA GLN A 153 -46.02 -16.21 3.91
C GLN A 153 -47.37 -15.77 3.31
N THR A 154 -47.67 -14.47 3.32
CA THR A 154 -48.90 -13.93 2.73
C THR A 154 -48.93 -14.06 1.21
N ALA A 155 -47.81 -13.85 0.51
CA ALA A 155 -47.70 -14.11 -0.92
C ALA A 155 -47.89 -15.60 -1.26
N ASN A 156 -47.37 -16.52 -0.45
CA ASN A 156 -47.51 -17.96 -0.66
C ASN A 156 -48.96 -18.46 -0.45
N ILE A 157 -49.76 -17.76 0.38
CA ILE A 157 -51.19 -18.04 0.61
C ILE A 157 -52.07 -17.47 -0.52
N GLN A 158 -51.64 -16.41 -1.20
CA GLN A 158 -52.39 -15.76 -2.28
C GLN A 158 -52.09 -16.32 -3.68
N MET A 159 -51.16 -17.26 -3.84
CA MET A 159 -51.08 -18.03 -5.08
C MET A 159 -52.32 -18.93 -5.21
N PRO A 160 -53.17 -18.75 -6.24
CA PRO A 160 -54.28 -19.67 -6.46
C PRO A 160 -53.71 -21.05 -6.79
N GLN A 161 -54.16 -22.10 -6.09
CA GLN A 161 -54.17 -23.44 -6.68
C GLN A 161 -55.01 -23.32 -7.95
N THR A 162 -54.38 -23.30 -9.12
CA THR A 162 -55.06 -23.64 -10.36
C THR A 162 -55.62 -25.04 -10.17
N GLN A 163 -56.91 -25.11 -9.87
CA GLN A 163 -57.68 -26.34 -9.93
C GLN A 163 -57.50 -26.91 -11.34
N GLU A 164 -56.91 -28.10 -11.40
CA GLU A 164 -57.18 -29.06 -12.46
C GLU A 164 -58.71 -29.21 -12.55
N THR A 165 -59.31 -28.64 -13.59
CA THR A 165 -60.60 -29.11 -14.07
C THR A 165 -60.29 -30.27 -15.00
N ASP A 166 -60.36 -31.49 -14.46
CA ASP A 166 -60.65 -32.69 -15.25
C ASP A 166 -61.97 -32.43 -15.99
N ASP A 167 -61.88 -32.09 -17.27
CA ASP A 167 -62.96 -32.35 -18.24
C ASP A 167 -62.91 -33.86 -18.54
N ASP A 168 -63.59 -34.63 -17.69
CA ASP A 168 -64.12 -35.95 -18.06
C ASP A 168 -65.26 -35.70 -19.07
N ASP A 169 -64.99 -35.88 -20.35
CA ASP A 169 -65.98 -36.29 -21.36
C ASP A 169 -65.25 -36.74 -22.64
N GLU A 170 -65.27 -38.05 -22.94
CA GLU A 170 -65.75 -38.62 -24.23
C GLU A 170 -65.29 -40.08 -24.49
N TYR A 171 -66.30 -40.97 -24.46
CA TYR A 171 -66.43 -42.41 -24.86
C TYR A 171 -65.97 -43.56 -23.95
#